data_AF-A0A7C9PN96-F1
#
_entry.id   AF-A0A7C9PN96-F1
#
_cell.length_a   1.000
_cell.length_b   1.000
_cell.length_c   1.000
_cell.angle_alpha   90.00
_cell.angle_beta   90.00
_cell.angle_gamma   90.00
#
_symmetry.space_group_name_H-M   'P 1'
#
loop_
_entity.id
_entity.type
_entity.pdbx_description
1 polymer ?
#
loop_
_entity_poly.entity_id
_entity_poly.type
_entity_poly.pdbx_seq_one_letter_code
_entity_poly.pdbx_strand_id
1 'polypeptide(L)'
;MSGCVEEVPPPTSARPDASATECRGQVVFCTTCHFRSREEEGDIVTAKGDDEKRYALSFTSGALLTREAVVAAPLYQATRDWTAVRKLIGEDNLLQARTVSSGVRLAREVAQRLTVLSDDELELLVDASATERGYLMWAAACRRYLFVGEFAEDVLRERFLLLTPTLTYDEFDGFVHSKALWHPELGELKESTLKKLRAVAFRMLAEAGLLSDNGDILPAVISGRLLDCFDAREPSDLRFFPTTQGGAR
;
A
#
# COMPACT_ATOMS: atom_id res chain seq x y z
N MET A 1 68.54 -13.42 -9.96
CA MET A 1 69.42 -13.77 -8.82
C MET A 1 69.12 -12.80 -7.69
N SER A 2 68.99 -13.33 -6.47
CA SER A 2 68.51 -12.70 -5.22
C SER A 2 67.03 -12.27 -5.24
N GLY A 3 66.09 -12.92 -4.55
CA GLY A 3 66.19 -13.81 -3.39
C GLY A 3 66.08 -13.00 -2.10
N CYS A 4 64.87 -12.59 -1.73
CA CYS A 4 64.53 -12.13 -0.38
C CYS A 4 63.61 -13.17 0.25
N VAL A 5 64.14 -13.91 1.22
CA VAL A 5 63.42 -14.82 2.10
C VAL A 5 63.73 -14.35 3.51
N GLU A 6 62.72 -13.95 4.27
CA GLU A 6 62.68 -13.90 5.74
C GLU A 6 61.32 -13.34 6.15
N GLU A 7 60.65 -13.73 7.22
CA GLU A 7 60.55 -14.95 8.01
C GLU A 7 59.28 -14.70 8.84
N VAL A 8 58.43 -15.72 9.03
CA VAL A 8 57.23 -15.62 9.87
C VAL A 8 57.55 -16.16 11.26
N PRO A 9 57.30 -15.41 12.34
CA PRO A 9 57.22 -15.96 13.70
C PRO A 9 55.77 -16.10 14.21
N PRO A 10 55.54 -16.96 15.23
CA PRO A 10 54.28 -17.68 15.49
C PRO A 10 53.28 -16.95 16.41
N PRO A 11 52.03 -17.47 16.56
CA PRO A 11 50.98 -16.80 17.32
C PRO A 11 51.19 -16.94 18.83
N THR A 12 50.96 -15.84 19.56
CA THR A 12 50.95 -15.85 21.03
C THR A 12 49.54 -15.53 21.54
N SER A 13 49.03 -16.47 22.33
CA SER A 13 47.77 -16.45 23.07
C SER A 13 47.77 -15.44 24.22
N ALA A 14 46.65 -14.73 24.42
CA ALA A 14 46.22 -14.28 25.74
C ALA A 14 44.72 -13.94 25.76
N ARG A 15 43.96 -14.67 26.58
CA ARG A 15 42.69 -14.22 27.17
C ARG A 15 42.99 -13.18 28.26
N PRO A 16 42.00 -12.38 28.68
CA PRO A 16 41.44 -12.69 29.99
C PRO A 16 39.92 -12.57 30.09
N ASP A 17 39.40 -13.31 31.06
CA ASP A 17 38.04 -13.39 31.55
C ASP A 17 37.47 -12.04 32.00
N ALA A 18 36.20 -11.80 31.72
CA ALA A 18 35.36 -10.87 32.47
C ALA A 18 34.10 -11.61 32.91
N SER A 19 34.08 -11.88 34.21
CA SER A 19 33.08 -12.56 35.00
C SER A 19 31.67 -11.97 34.89
N ALA A 20 30.71 -12.84 34.59
CA ALA A 20 29.31 -12.66 34.93
C ALA A 20 29.16 -12.52 36.46
N THR A 21 28.56 -11.42 36.92
CA THR A 21 28.10 -11.29 38.31
C THR A 21 26.59 -11.15 38.30
N GLU A 22 25.98 -12.21 38.80
CA GLU A 22 24.61 -12.37 39.23
C GLU A 22 24.25 -11.31 40.29
N CYS A 23 23.25 -10.47 40.02
CA CYS A 23 22.60 -9.64 41.04
C CYS A 23 21.21 -10.21 41.32
N ARG A 24 21.15 -11.17 42.26
CA ARG A 24 19.94 -11.56 42.97
C ARG A 24 19.51 -10.44 43.92
N GLY A 25 18.20 -10.34 44.10
CA GLY A 25 17.54 -9.23 44.76
C GLY A 25 17.94 -8.98 46.20
N GLN A 26 17.83 -7.70 46.58
CA GLN A 26 17.67 -7.30 47.95
C GLN A 26 16.77 -6.06 48.00
N VAL A 27 15.64 -6.24 48.69
CA VAL A 27 14.64 -5.21 48.97
C VAL A 27 15.27 -4.22 49.94
N VAL A 28 15.44 -2.96 49.54
CA VAL A 28 15.86 -1.88 50.45
C VAL A 28 14.61 -1.12 50.88
N PHE A 29 14.24 -1.32 52.14
CA PHE A 29 13.19 -0.58 52.84
C PHE A 29 13.71 0.83 53.16
N CYS A 30 13.18 1.86 52.49
CA CYS A 30 13.44 3.26 52.85
C CYS A 30 12.26 3.77 53.69
N THR A 31 12.46 3.89 55.00
CA THR A 31 11.44 4.24 56.01
C THR A 31 11.14 5.73 56.10
N THR A 32 11.40 6.53 55.06
CA THR A 32 11.12 7.97 55.13
C THR A 32 10.89 8.55 53.74
N CYS A 33 9.66 8.45 53.22
CA CYS A 33 9.10 9.49 52.35
C CYS A 33 7.59 9.34 52.21
N HIS A 34 6.92 10.50 52.22
CA HIS A 34 5.50 10.72 52.27
C HIS A 34 4.71 10.03 51.15
N PHE A 35 3.72 9.25 51.57
CA PHE A 35 2.59 8.79 50.77
C PHE A 35 1.76 10.01 50.32
N ARG A 36 1.66 10.22 49.00
CA ARG A 36 0.55 10.96 48.41
C ARG A 36 0.27 10.42 47.00
N SER A 37 -0.98 9.99 46.85
CA SER A 37 -1.57 9.24 45.75
C SER A 37 -1.27 9.87 44.39
N ARG A 38 -0.77 9.05 43.45
CA ARG A 38 -0.74 9.35 42.03
C ARG A 38 -2.03 8.80 41.45
N GLU A 39 -2.93 9.68 41.03
CA GLU A 39 -4.06 9.29 40.20
C GLU A 39 -3.50 8.66 38.93
N GLU A 40 -3.72 7.35 38.76
CA GLU A 40 -3.53 6.65 37.50
C GLU A 40 -4.67 7.10 36.57
N GLU A 41 -4.51 8.29 36.00
CA GLU A 41 -5.30 8.68 34.84
C GLU A 41 -4.66 7.99 33.64
N GLY A 42 -5.29 6.87 33.24
CA GLY A 42 -4.83 6.03 32.16
C GLY A 42 -4.70 6.83 30.88
N ASP A 43 -3.48 6.91 30.36
CA ASP A 43 -3.24 7.25 28.97
C ASP A 43 -3.99 6.22 28.12
N ILE A 44 -5.13 6.64 27.57
CA ILE A 44 -5.71 6.01 26.40
C ILE A 44 -4.67 6.23 25.31
N VAL A 45 -3.88 5.18 25.04
CA VAL A 45 -3.00 5.11 23.89
C VAL A 45 -3.90 5.18 22.64
N THR A 46 -4.16 6.38 22.16
CA THR A 46 -4.72 6.62 20.84
C THR A 46 -3.64 6.32 19.81
N ALA A 47 -3.46 5.04 19.50
CA ALA A 47 -2.75 4.63 18.30
C ALA A 47 -3.64 4.92 17.09
N LYS A 48 -3.63 6.16 16.60
CA LYS A 48 -4.14 6.52 15.27
C LYS A 48 -3.29 7.65 14.69
N GLY A 49 -2.09 7.28 14.26
CA GLY A 49 -1.08 8.20 13.72
C GLY A 49 -1.16 8.45 12.21
N ASP A 50 -2.35 8.35 11.58
CA ASP A 50 -2.53 8.64 10.14
C ASP A 50 -3.65 9.66 9.84
N ASP A 51 -4.29 10.26 10.86
CA ASP A 51 -5.39 11.23 10.71
C ASP A 51 -4.98 12.62 10.17
N GLU A 52 -3.71 12.83 9.80
CA GLU A 52 -3.17 14.18 9.55
C GLU A 52 -2.89 14.49 8.07
N LYS A 53 -2.98 13.51 7.15
CA LYS A 53 -2.71 13.73 5.72
C LYS A 53 -3.99 13.91 4.92
N ARG A 54 -4.13 15.10 4.31
CA ARG A 54 -5.17 15.43 3.34
C ARG A 54 -5.24 14.37 2.22
N TYR A 55 -6.44 13.92 1.86
CA TYR A 55 -6.63 12.94 0.79
C TYR A 55 -6.24 13.50 -0.60
N ALA A 56 -5.48 12.69 -1.34
CA ALA A 56 -5.29 12.89 -2.77
C ALA A 56 -6.45 12.28 -3.56
N LEU A 57 -7.29 13.12 -4.16
CA LEU A 57 -8.50 12.69 -4.91
C LEU A 57 -8.30 12.69 -6.44
N SER A 58 -7.05 12.70 -6.89
CA SER A 58 -6.69 12.79 -8.32
C SER A 58 -6.76 11.46 -9.08
N PHE A 59 -7.25 10.38 -8.44
CA PHE A 59 -7.34 9.03 -9.03
C PHE A 59 -8.36 8.89 -10.17
N THR A 60 -9.09 9.96 -10.49
CA THR A 60 -10.18 9.93 -11.48
C THR A 60 -9.73 9.79 -12.94
N SER A 61 -8.41 9.81 -13.19
CA SER A 61 -7.81 9.64 -14.51
C SER A 61 -7.63 8.17 -14.86
N GLY A 62 -8.30 7.70 -15.93
CA GLY A 62 -7.99 6.40 -16.54
C GLY A 62 -8.41 5.14 -15.77
N ALA A 63 -9.25 5.27 -14.73
CA ALA A 63 -9.69 4.14 -13.89
C ALA A 63 -8.49 3.31 -13.39
N LEU A 64 -8.45 1.99 -13.60
CA LEU A 64 -7.42 1.12 -13.00
C LEU A 64 -6.09 1.12 -13.76
N LEU A 65 -6.11 1.44 -15.06
CA LEU A 65 -4.94 1.52 -15.95
C LEU A 65 -4.18 0.19 -16.17
N THR A 66 -4.89 -0.95 -16.14
CA THR A 66 -4.26 -2.27 -16.34
C THR A 66 -3.64 -2.44 -17.73
N ARG A 67 -4.26 -1.88 -18.78
CA ARG A 67 -3.73 -1.94 -20.15
C ARG A 67 -2.50 -1.06 -20.32
N GLU A 68 -2.55 0.15 -19.77
CA GLU A 68 -1.47 1.11 -19.79
C GLU A 68 -0.27 0.60 -19.00
N ALA A 69 -0.50 -0.13 -17.90
CA ALA A 69 0.56 -0.72 -17.09
C ALA A 69 1.41 -1.75 -17.86
N VAL A 70 0.78 -2.55 -18.72
CA VAL A 70 1.48 -3.52 -19.60
C VAL A 70 2.43 -2.83 -20.57
N VAL A 71 2.14 -1.58 -20.96
CA VAL A 71 3.02 -0.78 -21.81
C VAL A 71 4.11 -0.10 -20.96
N ALA A 72 3.75 0.48 -19.83
CA ALA A 72 4.65 1.29 -19.02
C ALA A 72 5.70 0.48 -18.24
N ALA A 73 5.34 -0.71 -17.73
CA ALA A 73 6.24 -1.51 -16.89
C ALA A 73 7.49 -2.02 -17.64
N PRO A 74 7.39 -2.59 -18.87
CA PRO A 74 8.58 -2.98 -19.64
C PRO A 74 9.48 -1.79 -19.98
N LEU A 75 8.91 -0.63 -20.28
CA LEU A 75 9.68 0.60 -20.53
C LEU A 75 10.45 1.02 -19.27
N TYR A 76 9.83 0.89 -18.09
CA TYR A 76 10.52 1.16 -16.84
C TYR A 76 11.62 0.14 -16.56
N GLN A 77 11.42 -1.15 -16.82
CA GLN A 77 12.47 -2.15 -16.65
C GLN A 77 13.71 -1.84 -17.49
N ALA A 78 13.50 -1.37 -18.73
CA ALA A 78 14.58 -1.02 -19.65
C ALA A 78 15.30 0.30 -19.30
N THR A 79 14.56 1.29 -18.80
CA THR A 79 15.10 2.65 -18.58
C THR A 79 15.46 2.96 -17.14
N ARG A 80 14.79 2.30 -16.19
CA ARG A 80 14.78 2.60 -14.75
C ARG A 80 14.52 4.08 -14.44
N ASP A 81 13.78 4.77 -15.32
CA ASP A 81 13.46 6.19 -15.18
C ASP A 81 12.02 6.50 -15.63
N TRP A 82 11.16 6.83 -14.66
CA TRP A 82 9.76 7.22 -14.92
C TRP A 82 9.61 8.49 -15.77
N THR A 83 10.62 9.35 -15.85
CA THR A 83 10.64 10.50 -16.75
C THR A 83 10.85 10.06 -18.19
N ALA A 84 11.81 9.17 -18.43
CA ALA A 84 12.00 8.53 -19.73
C ALA A 84 10.75 7.75 -20.18
N VAL A 85 10.14 6.95 -19.28
CA VAL A 85 8.91 6.20 -19.58
C VAL A 85 7.79 7.13 -20.06
N ARG A 86 7.52 8.22 -19.34
CA ARG A 86 6.46 9.19 -19.73
C ARG A 86 6.75 9.83 -21.08
N LYS A 87 8.02 10.14 -21.35
CA LYS A 87 8.45 10.71 -22.63
C LYS A 87 8.21 9.72 -23.77
N LEU A 88 8.68 8.49 -23.64
CA LEU A 88 8.51 7.43 -24.65
C LEU A 88 7.04 7.14 -24.94
N ILE A 89 6.21 7.02 -23.90
CA ILE A 89 4.76 6.82 -24.06
C ILE A 89 4.12 7.96 -24.86
N GLY A 90 4.54 9.20 -24.59
CA GLY A 90 4.00 10.39 -25.25
C GLY A 90 4.44 10.57 -26.69
N GLU A 91 5.74 10.36 -26.97
CA GLU A 91 6.33 10.53 -28.30
C GLU A 91 5.78 9.53 -29.32
N ASP A 92 5.64 8.26 -28.91
CA ASP A 92 5.20 7.18 -29.80
C ASP A 92 3.70 6.88 -29.70
N ASN A 93 2.93 7.66 -28.90
CA ASN A 93 1.52 7.43 -28.59
C ASN A 93 1.23 5.96 -28.24
N LEU A 94 2.05 5.35 -27.38
CA LEU A 94 2.00 3.91 -27.10
C LEU A 94 0.69 3.46 -26.44
N LEU A 95 -0.03 4.38 -25.78
CA LEU A 95 -1.34 4.12 -25.20
C LEU A 95 -2.49 4.23 -26.22
N GLN A 96 -2.18 4.56 -27.47
CA GLN A 96 -3.15 4.75 -28.56
C GLN A 96 -4.28 5.70 -28.19
N ALA A 97 -3.93 6.79 -27.49
CA ALA A 97 -4.91 7.74 -27.00
C ALA A 97 -5.50 8.55 -28.16
N ARG A 98 -6.80 8.84 -28.08
CA ARG A 98 -7.52 9.62 -29.13
C ARG A 98 -7.02 11.05 -29.26
N THR A 99 -6.45 11.61 -28.21
CA THR A 99 -5.87 12.97 -28.21
C THR A 99 -4.57 12.99 -27.43
N VAL A 100 -3.65 13.87 -27.83
CA VAL A 100 -2.37 14.10 -27.12
C VAL A 100 -2.59 14.42 -25.64
N SER A 101 -3.56 15.29 -25.34
CA SER A 101 -3.86 15.68 -23.95
C SER A 101 -4.35 14.51 -23.09
N SER A 102 -5.13 13.59 -23.66
CA SER A 102 -5.55 12.37 -22.96
C SER A 102 -4.39 11.39 -22.78
N GLY A 103 -3.54 11.22 -23.80
CA GLY A 103 -2.34 10.38 -23.74
C GLY A 103 -1.37 10.84 -22.66
N VAL A 104 -1.06 12.14 -22.61
CA VAL A 104 -0.17 12.72 -21.58
C VAL A 104 -0.73 12.53 -20.18
N ARG A 105 -2.05 12.69 -19.99
CA ARG A 105 -2.70 12.47 -18.69
C ARG A 105 -2.62 11.01 -18.25
N LEU A 106 -2.91 10.07 -19.16
CA LEU A 106 -2.82 8.64 -18.88
C LEU A 106 -1.38 8.21 -18.60
N ALA A 107 -0.42 8.68 -19.40
CA ALA A 107 1.00 8.40 -19.22
C ALA A 107 1.52 8.88 -17.85
N ARG A 108 1.10 10.08 -17.44
CA ARG A 108 1.43 10.60 -16.11
C ARG A 108 0.83 9.75 -15.00
N GLU A 109 -0.46 9.43 -15.12
CA GLU A 109 -1.18 8.69 -14.08
C GLU A 109 -0.65 7.27 -13.93
N VAL A 110 -0.45 6.53 -15.03
CA VAL A 110 0.07 5.15 -14.98
C VAL A 110 1.47 5.13 -14.37
N ALA A 111 2.35 6.05 -14.77
CA ALA A 111 3.69 6.14 -14.18
C ALA A 111 3.63 6.43 -12.68
N GLN A 112 2.81 7.39 -12.25
CA GLN A 112 2.64 7.72 -10.83
C GLN A 112 2.05 6.59 -9.99
N ARG A 113 1.21 5.75 -10.58
CA ARG A 113 0.63 4.59 -9.91
C ARG A 113 1.61 3.44 -9.84
N LEU A 114 2.41 3.22 -10.88
CA LEU A 114 3.43 2.18 -10.87
C LEU A 114 4.61 2.51 -9.94
N THR A 115 4.87 3.79 -9.62
CA THR A 115 5.98 4.15 -8.72
C THR A 115 5.85 3.61 -7.29
N VAL A 116 4.66 3.18 -6.85
CA VAL A 116 4.48 2.61 -5.50
C VAL A 116 4.68 1.09 -5.46
N LEU A 117 4.87 0.47 -6.62
CA LEU A 117 5.24 -0.93 -6.75
C LEU A 117 6.77 -1.04 -6.64
N SER A 118 7.23 -2.11 -5.99
CA SER A 118 8.64 -2.52 -5.96
C SER A 118 9.07 -3.06 -7.31
N ASP A 119 10.37 -3.18 -7.53
CA ASP A 119 10.91 -3.75 -8.76
C ASP A 119 10.42 -5.19 -9.00
N ASP A 120 10.33 -6.01 -7.94
CA ASP A 120 9.82 -7.39 -8.02
C ASP A 120 8.33 -7.42 -8.43
N GLU A 121 7.52 -6.49 -7.89
CA GLU A 121 6.11 -6.35 -8.27
C GLU A 121 5.94 -5.87 -9.72
N LEU A 122 6.85 -4.99 -10.18
CA LEU A 122 6.87 -4.52 -11.57
C LEU A 122 7.32 -5.63 -12.53
N GLU A 123 8.24 -6.50 -12.12
CA GLU A 123 8.61 -7.72 -12.85
C GLU A 123 7.44 -8.68 -12.95
N LEU A 124 6.79 -8.96 -11.81
CA LEU A 124 5.60 -9.79 -11.77
C LEU A 124 4.47 -9.24 -12.65
N LEU A 125 4.29 -7.92 -12.71
CA LEU A 125 3.24 -7.27 -13.49
C LEU A 125 3.35 -7.56 -15.01
N VAL A 126 4.59 -7.67 -15.53
CA VAL A 126 4.83 -7.94 -16.94
C VAL A 126 4.35 -9.34 -17.32
N ASP A 127 4.63 -10.33 -16.47
CA ASP A 127 4.31 -11.75 -16.69
C ASP A 127 3.00 -12.22 -16.02
N ALA A 128 2.25 -11.29 -15.43
CA ALA A 128 1.01 -11.58 -14.72
C ALA A 128 -0.13 -12.02 -15.66
N SER A 129 -1.07 -12.81 -15.15
CA SER A 129 -2.36 -13.00 -15.81
C SER A 129 -3.20 -11.71 -15.79
N ALA A 130 -4.33 -11.67 -16.51
CA ALA A 130 -5.22 -10.52 -16.48
C ALA A 130 -5.75 -10.23 -15.06
N THR A 131 -6.14 -11.27 -14.32
CA THR A 131 -6.59 -11.18 -12.93
C THR A 131 -5.50 -10.66 -12.01
N GLU A 132 -4.29 -11.23 -12.09
CA GLU A 132 -3.18 -10.79 -11.24
C GLU A 132 -2.76 -9.34 -11.52
N ARG A 133 -2.79 -8.91 -12.79
CA ARG A 133 -2.59 -7.49 -13.13
C ARG A 133 -3.66 -6.61 -12.54
N GLY A 134 -4.93 -7.05 -12.57
CA GLY A 134 -6.03 -6.35 -11.91
C GLY A 134 -5.75 -6.13 -10.43
N TYR A 135 -5.31 -7.19 -9.73
CA TYR A 135 -4.99 -7.12 -8.31
C TYR A 135 -3.77 -6.25 -8.01
N LEU A 136 -2.67 -6.38 -8.75
CA LEU A 136 -1.49 -5.52 -8.58
C LEU A 136 -1.83 -4.04 -8.81
N MET A 137 -2.65 -3.73 -9.82
CA MET A 137 -3.06 -2.35 -10.09
C MET A 137 -4.05 -1.82 -9.07
N TRP A 138 -4.90 -2.67 -8.49
CA TRP A 138 -5.78 -2.31 -7.38
C TRP A 138 -4.98 -1.99 -6.12
N ALA A 139 -4.05 -2.87 -5.75
CA ALA A 139 -3.11 -2.64 -4.67
C ALA A 139 -2.31 -1.34 -4.87
N ALA A 140 -1.77 -1.11 -6.07
CA ALA A 140 -1.06 0.12 -6.41
C ALA A 140 -1.95 1.37 -6.25
N ALA A 141 -3.22 1.30 -6.64
CA ALA A 141 -4.16 2.40 -6.44
C ALA A 141 -4.43 2.67 -4.95
N CYS A 142 -4.65 1.62 -4.15
CA CYS A 142 -4.87 1.71 -2.71
C CYS A 142 -3.67 2.31 -1.98
N ARG A 143 -2.45 1.89 -2.33
CA ARG A 143 -1.20 2.45 -1.80
C ARG A 143 -0.99 3.90 -2.20
N ARG A 144 -1.31 4.26 -3.45
CA ARG A 144 -1.11 5.61 -3.97
C ARG A 144 -2.11 6.61 -3.39
N TYR A 145 -3.34 6.17 -3.15
CA TYR A 145 -4.45 7.01 -2.75
C TYR A 145 -5.06 6.47 -1.46
N LEU A 146 -4.68 7.08 -0.33
CA LEU A 146 -5.16 6.68 1.00
C LEU A 146 -6.69 6.55 1.05
N PHE A 147 -7.42 7.47 0.41
CA PHE A 147 -8.88 7.42 0.29
C PHE A 147 -9.38 6.10 -0.32
N VAL A 148 -8.72 5.62 -1.39
CA VAL A 148 -9.09 4.37 -2.07
C VAL A 148 -8.71 3.17 -1.20
N GLY A 149 -7.55 3.21 -0.55
CA GLY A 149 -7.10 2.14 0.35
C GLY A 149 -8.01 1.97 1.56
N GLU A 150 -8.40 3.07 2.21
CA GLU A 150 -9.35 3.03 3.32
C GLU A 150 -10.75 2.60 2.87
N PHE A 151 -11.23 3.03 1.69
CA PHE A 151 -12.49 2.51 1.16
C PHE A 151 -12.44 1.00 0.91
N ALA A 152 -11.30 0.49 0.44
CA ALA A 152 -11.09 -0.93 0.21
C ALA A 152 -11.13 -1.74 1.53
N GLU A 153 -10.54 -1.21 2.59
CA GLU A 153 -10.48 -1.88 3.89
C GLU A 153 -11.78 -1.72 4.70
N ASP A 154 -12.19 -0.47 4.93
CA ASP A 154 -13.31 -0.09 5.82
C ASP A 154 -14.69 -0.40 5.21
N VAL A 155 -14.77 -0.67 3.89
CA VAL A 155 -16.06 -0.91 3.23
C VAL A 155 -16.05 -2.19 2.43
N LEU A 156 -15.20 -2.29 1.41
CA LEU A 156 -15.21 -3.46 0.53
C LEU A 156 -14.88 -4.74 1.30
N ARG A 157 -13.77 -4.76 2.05
CA ARG A 157 -13.36 -5.93 2.81
C ARG A 157 -14.24 -6.17 4.02
N GLU A 158 -14.58 -5.14 4.79
CA GLU A 158 -15.45 -5.29 5.97
C GLU A 158 -16.78 -5.96 5.60
N ARG A 159 -17.46 -5.48 4.55
CA ARG A 159 -18.73 -6.05 4.10
C ARG A 159 -18.62 -7.48 3.61
N PHE A 160 -17.52 -7.79 2.92
CA PHE A 160 -17.23 -9.18 2.54
C PHE A 160 -17.12 -10.08 3.78
N LEU A 161 -16.39 -9.65 4.81
CA LEU A 161 -16.22 -10.41 6.06
C LEU A 161 -17.53 -10.53 6.86
N LEU A 162 -18.39 -9.51 6.81
CA LEU A 162 -19.71 -9.51 7.45
C LEU A 162 -20.78 -10.28 6.66
N LEU A 163 -20.41 -10.91 5.54
CA LEU A 163 -21.33 -11.66 4.67
C LEU A 163 -22.50 -10.79 4.16
N THR A 164 -22.24 -9.50 3.94
CA THR A 164 -23.13 -8.55 3.26
C THR A 164 -22.52 -8.13 1.92
N PRO A 165 -22.39 -9.08 0.96
CA PRO A 165 -21.49 -8.95 -0.19
C PRO A 165 -22.09 -8.09 -1.30
N THR A 166 -22.85 -7.04 -0.97
CA THR A 166 -23.30 -6.04 -1.94
C THR A 166 -22.62 -4.72 -1.62
N LEU A 167 -22.17 -4.02 -2.66
CA LEU A 167 -21.57 -2.70 -2.54
C LEU A 167 -22.30 -1.77 -3.51
N THR A 168 -23.01 -0.80 -2.95
CA THR A 168 -23.76 0.19 -3.72
C THR A 168 -23.20 1.59 -3.51
N TYR A 169 -23.75 2.55 -4.25
CA TYR A 169 -23.37 3.95 -4.11
C TYR A 169 -23.67 4.52 -2.73
N ASP A 170 -24.65 3.97 -2.00
CA ASP A 170 -24.99 4.44 -0.66
C ASP A 170 -23.87 4.10 0.34
N GLU A 171 -23.24 2.94 0.22
CA GLU A 171 -22.07 2.60 1.05
C GLU A 171 -20.89 3.55 0.79
N PHE A 172 -20.67 3.94 -0.47
CA PHE A 172 -19.62 4.92 -0.81
C PHE A 172 -19.93 6.30 -0.24
N ASP A 173 -21.17 6.76 -0.39
CA ASP A 173 -21.59 8.07 0.11
C ASP A 173 -21.54 8.11 1.65
N GLY A 174 -21.94 7.03 2.31
CA GLY A 174 -21.82 6.85 3.76
C GLY A 174 -20.36 6.87 4.24
N PHE A 175 -19.45 6.20 3.52
CA PHE A 175 -18.02 6.24 3.78
C PHE A 175 -17.47 7.67 3.68
N VAL A 176 -17.78 8.39 2.60
CA VAL A 176 -17.35 9.79 2.41
C VAL A 176 -17.88 10.67 3.53
N HIS A 177 -19.15 10.52 3.90
CA HIS A 177 -19.75 11.28 4.99
C HIS A 177 -19.05 11.04 6.33
N SER A 178 -18.73 9.78 6.63
CA SER A 178 -17.98 9.41 7.85
C SER A 178 -16.58 10.01 7.87
N LYS A 179 -15.84 9.94 6.74
CA LYS A 179 -14.48 10.50 6.65
C LYS A 179 -14.48 12.04 6.65
N ALA A 180 -15.53 12.70 6.15
CA ALA A 180 -15.64 14.16 6.14
C ALA A 180 -15.63 14.81 7.53
N LEU A 181 -15.89 14.05 8.60
CA LEU A 181 -15.77 14.52 9.99
C LEU A 181 -14.32 14.89 10.36
N TRP A 182 -13.35 14.21 9.75
CA TRP A 182 -11.91 14.39 10.03
C TRP A 182 -11.13 14.92 8.82
N HIS A 183 -11.71 14.82 7.61
CA HIS A 183 -11.14 15.28 6.35
C HIS A 183 -12.01 16.38 5.72
N PRO A 184 -11.80 17.67 6.07
CA PRO A 184 -12.67 18.76 5.63
C PRO A 184 -12.74 18.91 4.11
N GLU A 185 -11.69 18.52 3.38
CA GLU A 185 -11.68 18.51 1.92
C GLU A 185 -12.75 17.62 1.29
N LEU A 186 -13.27 16.63 2.04
CA LEU A 186 -14.39 15.80 1.60
C LEU A 186 -15.74 16.51 1.78
N GLY A 187 -15.89 17.28 2.86
CA GLY A 187 -17.09 18.10 3.11
C GLY A 187 -17.24 19.26 2.13
N GLU A 188 -16.14 19.72 1.53
CA GLU A 188 -16.13 20.78 0.52
C GLU A 188 -16.34 20.28 -0.92
N LEU A 189 -16.51 18.97 -1.12
CA LEU A 189 -16.67 18.41 -2.46
C LEU A 189 -17.97 18.88 -3.11
N LYS A 190 -17.84 19.29 -4.37
CA LYS A 190 -19.01 19.48 -5.23
C LYS A 190 -19.64 18.11 -5.53
N GLU A 191 -20.96 18.10 -5.64
CA GLU A 191 -21.75 16.93 -6.02
C GLU A 191 -21.23 16.25 -7.30
N SER A 192 -20.79 17.02 -8.30
CA SER A 192 -20.22 16.50 -9.53
C SER A 192 -18.87 15.78 -9.32
N THR A 193 -18.05 16.28 -8.40
CA THR A 193 -16.77 15.65 -8.03
C THR A 193 -17.04 14.35 -7.28
N LEU A 194 -17.97 14.35 -6.31
CA LEU A 194 -18.33 13.15 -5.55
C LEU A 194 -18.83 12.03 -6.48
N LYS A 195 -19.76 12.35 -7.38
CA LYS A 195 -20.24 11.41 -8.41
C LYS A 195 -19.11 10.88 -9.28
N LYS A 196 -18.13 11.72 -9.62
CA LYS A 196 -16.98 11.31 -10.43
C LYS A 196 -16.05 10.37 -9.66
N LEU A 197 -15.77 10.66 -8.39
CA LEU A 197 -14.95 9.78 -7.52
C LEU A 197 -15.62 8.42 -7.38
N ARG A 198 -16.92 8.41 -7.05
CA ARG A 198 -17.72 7.19 -6.94
C ARG A 198 -17.70 6.36 -8.22
N ALA A 199 -18.02 6.97 -9.36
CA ALA A 199 -18.04 6.28 -10.65
C ALA A 199 -16.66 5.69 -11.02
N VAL A 200 -15.57 6.37 -10.67
CA VAL A 200 -14.22 5.86 -10.96
C VAL A 200 -13.83 4.75 -9.98
N ALA A 201 -14.11 4.88 -8.68
CA ALA A 201 -13.81 3.85 -7.69
C ALA A 201 -14.53 2.52 -8.02
N PHE A 202 -15.82 2.57 -8.35
CA PHE A 202 -16.59 1.38 -8.73
C PHE A 202 -16.09 0.77 -10.03
N ARG A 203 -15.72 1.60 -11.01
CA ARG A 203 -15.11 1.12 -12.24
C ARG A 203 -13.76 0.44 -11.99
N MET A 204 -12.94 0.95 -11.07
CA MET A 204 -11.68 0.33 -10.70
C MET A 204 -11.89 -1.04 -10.05
N LEU A 205 -12.90 -1.18 -9.17
CA LEU A 205 -13.27 -2.48 -8.59
C LEU A 205 -13.73 -3.48 -9.65
N ALA A 206 -14.59 -3.05 -10.59
CA ALA A 206 -15.05 -3.88 -11.69
C ALA A 206 -13.88 -4.30 -12.60
N GLU A 207 -12.99 -3.37 -12.96
CA GLU A 207 -11.79 -3.65 -13.77
C GLU A 207 -10.80 -4.60 -13.05
N ALA A 208 -10.78 -4.60 -11.71
CA ALA A 208 -10.00 -5.52 -10.90
C ALA A 208 -10.68 -6.89 -10.71
N GLY A 209 -11.95 -7.04 -11.14
CA GLY A 209 -12.73 -8.27 -10.93
C GLY A 209 -13.15 -8.48 -9.47
N LEU A 210 -13.27 -7.39 -8.70
CA LEU A 210 -13.67 -7.41 -7.28
C LEU A 210 -15.14 -7.05 -7.06
N LEU A 211 -15.82 -6.58 -8.11
CA LEU A 211 -17.22 -6.19 -8.09
C LEU A 211 -17.91 -6.64 -9.37
N SER A 212 -19.09 -7.26 -9.24
CA SER A 212 -19.95 -7.62 -10.37
C SER A 212 -20.70 -6.40 -10.91
N ASP A 213 -21.24 -6.51 -12.12
CA ASP A 213 -22.10 -5.47 -12.72
C ASP A 213 -23.38 -5.22 -11.90
N ASN A 214 -23.80 -6.18 -11.07
CA ASN A 214 -24.96 -6.07 -10.19
C ASN A 214 -24.61 -5.48 -8.81
N GLY A 215 -23.34 -5.15 -8.57
CA GLY A 215 -22.86 -4.64 -7.28
C GLY A 215 -22.52 -5.73 -6.26
N ASP A 216 -22.39 -6.99 -6.68
CA ASP A 216 -21.95 -8.07 -5.79
C ASP A 216 -20.43 -8.04 -5.62
N ILE A 217 -19.95 -8.08 -4.38
CA ILE A 217 -18.54 -8.20 -4.03
C ILE A 217 -18.08 -9.61 -4.39
N LEU A 218 -17.08 -9.70 -5.26
CA LEU A 218 -16.52 -10.96 -5.72
C LEU A 218 -15.30 -11.33 -4.87
N PRO A 219 -15.22 -12.55 -4.32
CA PRO A 219 -14.05 -12.97 -3.55
C PRO A 219 -12.76 -12.91 -4.35
N ALA A 220 -11.68 -12.39 -3.76
CA ALA A 220 -10.38 -12.35 -4.40
C ALA A 220 -9.64 -13.69 -4.21
N VAL A 221 -9.42 -14.42 -5.32
CA VAL A 221 -8.60 -15.65 -5.32
C VAL A 221 -7.16 -15.27 -5.69
N ILE A 222 -6.33 -15.12 -4.67
CA ILE A 222 -4.96 -14.62 -4.81
C ILE A 222 -4.00 -15.80 -5.06
N SER A 223 -3.16 -15.69 -6.10
CA SER A 223 -2.14 -16.70 -6.39
C SER A 223 -1.02 -16.66 -5.35
N GLY A 224 -0.33 -17.78 -5.12
CA GLY A 224 0.75 -17.83 -4.11
C GLY A 224 1.82 -16.75 -4.31
N ARG A 225 2.25 -16.52 -5.56
CA ARG A 225 3.24 -15.48 -5.88
C ARG A 225 2.76 -14.06 -5.54
N LEU A 226 1.46 -13.77 -5.71
CA LEU A 226 0.91 -12.47 -5.30
C LEU A 226 0.73 -12.36 -3.80
N LEU A 227 0.36 -13.47 -3.14
CA LEU A 227 0.25 -13.52 -1.70
C LEU A 227 1.60 -13.18 -1.06
N ASP A 228 2.68 -13.81 -1.53
CA ASP A 228 4.04 -13.52 -1.08
C ASP A 228 4.41 -12.04 -1.30
N CYS A 229 4.05 -11.44 -2.44
CA CYS A 229 4.27 -10.02 -2.70
C CYS A 229 3.47 -9.10 -1.76
N PHE A 230 2.22 -9.46 -1.45
CA PHE A 230 1.36 -8.65 -0.58
C PHE A 230 1.74 -8.76 0.89
N ASP A 231 2.16 -9.94 1.35
CA ASP A 231 2.61 -10.20 2.72
C ASP A 231 4.06 -9.75 2.98
N ALA A 232 4.86 -9.50 1.94
CA ALA A 232 6.16 -8.86 2.07
C ALA A 232 6.08 -7.41 2.58
N ARG A 233 4.88 -6.85 2.70
CA ARG A 233 4.61 -5.49 3.21
C ARG A 233 3.91 -5.55 4.56
N GLU A 234 4.20 -4.54 5.38
CA GLU A 234 3.54 -4.33 6.67
C GLU A 234 2.87 -2.94 6.67
N PRO A 235 1.53 -2.85 6.86
CA PRO A 235 0.58 -3.96 6.90
C PRO A 235 0.42 -4.63 5.53
N SER A 236 0.04 -5.92 5.55
CA SER A 236 -0.21 -6.70 4.32
C SER A 236 -1.29 -6.06 3.47
N ASP A 237 -1.03 -6.05 2.16
CA ASP A 237 -1.95 -5.50 1.17
C ASP A 237 -3.24 -6.32 1.01
N LEU A 238 -3.31 -7.51 1.60
CA LEU A 238 -4.53 -8.33 1.66
C LEU A 238 -5.71 -7.59 2.30
N ARG A 239 -5.45 -6.58 3.14
CA ARG A 239 -6.48 -5.71 3.74
C ARG A 239 -7.32 -4.96 2.69
N PHE A 240 -6.82 -4.79 1.47
CA PHE A 240 -7.54 -4.13 0.38
C PHE A 240 -8.47 -5.05 -0.42
N PHE A 241 -8.49 -6.35 -0.10
CA PHE A 241 -9.18 -7.35 -0.91
C PHE A 241 -10.32 -8.03 -0.15
N PRO A 242 -11.42 -8.39 -0.84
CA PRO A 242 -12.49 -9.22 -0.29
C PRO A 242 -12.02 -10.67 -0.18
N THR A 243 -11.21 -10.94 0.84
CA THR A 243 -10.65 -12.25 1.14
C THR A 243 -10.60 -12.47 2.65
N THR A 244 -10.76 -13.72 3.06
CA THR A 244 -10.58 -14.16 4.45
C THR A 244 -9.12 -14.39 4.80
N GLN A 245 -8.24 -14.42 3.79
CA GLN A 245 -6.80 -14.51 3.97
C GLN A 245 -6.29 -13.11 4.40
N GLY A 246 -5.59 -13.01 5.53
CA GLY A 246 -5.12 -11.72 6.09
C GLY A 246 -5.90 -11.19 7.30
N GLY A 247 -6.56 -12.06 8.07
CA GLY A 247 -6.83 -11.78 9.49
C GLY A 247 -5.60 -12.18 10.31
N ALA A 248 -5.09 -11.26 11.13
CA ALA A 248 -3.87 -11.40 11.94
C ALA A 248 -3.57 -12.84 12.42
N ARG A 249 -2.33 -13.28 12.18
CA ARG A 249 -1.67 -14.23 13.08
C ARG A 249 -0.94 -13.46 14.17
#